data_AF-A0A2X2J4H4-F1
#
_entry.id   AF-A0A2X2J4H4-F1
#
_cell.length_a   1.000
_cell.length_b   1.000
_cell.length_c   1.000
_cell.angle_alpha   90.00
_cell.angle_beta   90.00
_cell.angle_gamma   90.00
#
_symmetry.space_group_name_H-M   'P 1'
#
loop_
_entity.id
_entity.type
_entity.pdbx_description
1 polymer ?
#
loop_
_entity_poly.entity_id
_entity_poly.type
_entity_poly.pdbx_seq_one_letter_code
_entity_poly.pdbx_strand_id
1 'polypeptide(L)'
;MTSESCALDLGSAEAKAWIGVENPHRADVLTELRRSTVARVCTGRAGPRPRTQALLRFLADHSRSKDTVLKEVPEEWVKAQGLLEVRSEISDKNLYLTRPDMGRACVQKLLKR
;
A
#
# COMPACT_ATOMS: atom_id res chain seq x y z
N MET A 1 -0.22 -27.51 -23.83
CA MET A 1 -0.54 -26.71 -22.64
C MET A 1 0.50 -25.59 -22.53
N THR A 2 0.27 -24.48 -23.21
CA THR A 2 1.11 -23.29 -23.10
C THR A 2 0.77 -22.63 -21.77
N SER A 3 1.66 -22.73 -20.80
CA SER A 3 1.57 -21.96 -19.56
C SER A 3 1.48 -20.48 -19.93
N GLU A 4 0.35 -19.84 -19.65
CA GLU A 4 0.22 -18.38 -19.72
C GLU A 4 1.24 -17.78 -18.74
N SER A 5 2.42 -17.44 -19.25
CA SER A 5 3.44 -16.76 -18.48
C SER A 5 3.06 -15.29 -18.40
N CYS A 6 2.41 -14.92 -17.29
CA CYS A 6 2.42 -13.54 -16.84
C CYS A 6 3.86 -13.25 -16.37
N ALA A 7 4.76 -12.91 -17.31
CA ALA A 7 6.21 -13.01 -17.12
C ALA A 7 6.79 -12.10 -16.00
N LEU A 8 6.00 -11.16 -15.46
CA LEU A 8 6.42 -10.31 -14.34
C LEU A 8 5.24 -9.98 -13.41
N ASP A 9 5.33 -10.40 -12.14
CA ASP A 9 4.43 -9.95 -11.08
C ASP A 9 4.81 -8.52 -10.66
N LEU A 10 3.88 -7.58 -10.76
CA LEU A 10 4.08 -6.16 -10.41
C LEU A 10 4.32 -5.93 -8.91
N GLY A 11 3.90 -6.85 -8.05
CA GLY A 11 4.14 -6.81 -6.60
C GLY A 11 5.51 -7.37 -6.17
N SER A 12 6.22 -8.03 -7.09
CA SER A 12 7.49 -8.71 -6.84
C SER A 12 8.65 -7.77 -6.50
N ALA A 13 9.70 -8.32 -5.89
CA ALA A 13 10.94 -7.59 -5.63
C ALA A 13 11.64 -7.15 -6.94
N GLU A 14 11.54 -7.97 -7.99
CA GLU A 14 12.09 -7.67 -9.32
C GLU A 14 11.41 -6.43 -9.94
N ALA A 15 10.07 -6.41 -9.98
CA ALA A 15 9.32 -5.23 -10.44
C ALA A 15 9.59 -4.00 -9.54
N LYS A 16 9.94 -4.21 -8.27
CA LYS A 16 10.35 -3.16 -7.35
C LYS A 16 11.70 -2.55 -7.68
N ALA A 17 12.67 -3.38 -8.07
CA ALA A 17 14.05 -3.00 -8.38
C ALA A 17 14.28 -2.57 -9.83
N TRP A 18 13.29 -2.75 -10.72
CA TRP A 18 13.40 -2.41 -12.14
C TRP A 18 13.87 -0.97 -12.41
N ILE A 19 14.84 -0.83 -13.32
CA ILE A 19 15.39 0.44 -13.80
C ILE A 19 14.98 0.61 -15.25
N GLY A 20 14.35 1.75 -15.55
CA GLY A 20 13.74 2.03 -16.86
C GLY A 20 14.37 3.19 -17.61
N VAL A 21 15.50 3.75 -17.16
CA VAL A 21 16.20 4.83 -17.88
C VAL A 21 16.86 4.26 -19.14
N GLU A 22 16.50 4.81 -20.30
CA GLU A 22 17.11 4.45 -21.59
C GLU A 22 18.38 5.28 -21.81
N ASN A 23 19.44 4.65 -22.34
CA ASN A 23 20.76 5.25 -22.58
C ASN A 23 21.31 6.03 -21.37
N PRO A 24 21.44 5.40 -20.19
CA PRO A 24 21.94 6.09 -19.00
C PRO A 24 23.41 6.46 -19.16
N HIS A 25 23.79 7.65 -18.70
CA HIS A 25 25.20 8.05 -18.65
C HIS A 25 26.03 7.07 -17.79
N ARG A 26 25.46 6.60 -16.68
CA ARG A 26 26.09 5.65 -15.73
C ARG A 26 25.05 4.70 -15.12
N ALA A 27 24.94 3.48 -15.65
CA ALA A 27 23.97 2.48 -15.19
C ALA A 27 24.29 1.89 -13.79
N ASP A 28 25.56 1.84 -13.42
CA ASP A 28 26.06 1.44 -12.11
C ASP A 28 25.47 2.33 -11.00
N VAL A 29 25.55 3.65 -11.21
CA VAL A 29 25.04 4.65 -10.26
C VAL A 29 23.53 4.56 -10.12
N LEU A 30 22.79 4.35 -11.22
CA LEU A 30 21.33 4.18 -11.15
C LEU A 30 20.93 2.97 -10.31
N THR A 31 21.73 1.90 -10.34
CA THR A 31 21.49 0.70 -9.53
C THR A 31 21.69 0.98 -8.05
N GLU A 32 22.72 1.74 -7.70
CA GLU A 32 22.98 2.18 -6.32
C GLU A 32 21.89 3.14 -5.83
N LEU A 33 21.54 4.16 -6.62
CA LEU A 33 20.44 5.08 -6.33
C LEU A 33 19.09 4.38 -6.16
N ARG A 34 18.83 3.34 -6.97
CA ARG A 34 17.60 2.55 -6.82
C ARG A 34 17.58 1.77 -5.51
N ARG A 35 18.73 1.27 -5.05
CA ARG A 35 18.87 0.50 -3.80
C ARG A 35 18.88 1.39 -2.55
N SER A 36 19.37 2.62 -2.67
CA SER A 36 19.48 3.54 -1.53
C SER A 36 18.13 4.09 -1.05
N THR A 37 17.06 3.98 -1.85
CA THR A 37 15.73 4.48 -1.47
C THR A 37 14.58 3.57 -1.89
N VAL A 38 13.52 3.55 -1.08
CA VAL A 38 12.25 2.89 -1.42
C VAL A 38 11.42 3.74 -2.41
N ALA A 39 11.73 5.03 -2.54
CA ALA A 39 11.08 5.93 -3.49
C ALA A 39 11.20 5.42 -4.94
N ARG A 40 10.26 5.82 -5.79
CA ARG A 40 10.16 5.37 -7.19
C ARG A 40 11.12 6.14 -8.11
N VAL A 41 12.42 6.02 -7.87
CA VAL A 41 13.47 6.62 -8.70
C VAL A 41 13.90 5.68 -9.83
N CYS A 42 14.65 6.21 -10.80
CA CYS A 42 15.29 5.45 -11.88
C CYS A 42 14.32 4.69 -12.83
N THR A 43 13.03 5.04 -12.86
CA THR A 43 12.03 4.40 -13.72
C THR A 43 12.07 4.88 -15.18
N GLY A 44 12.85 5.92 -15.48
CA GLY A 44 12.91 6.55 -16.79
C GLY A 44 11.62 7.28 -17.19
N ARG A 45 11.48 7.54 -18.49
CA ARG A 45 10.39 8.31 -19.10
C ARG A 45 10.12 7.87 -20.53
N ALA A 46 8.90 8.13 -21.02
CA ALA A 46 8.54 8.10 -22.43
C ALA A 46 8.10 9.52 -22.82
N GLY A 47 8.98 10.29 -23.48
CA GLY A 47 8.80 11.73 -23.63
C GLY A 47 8.77 12.42 -22.25
N PRO A 48 7.73 13.21 -21.91
CA PRO A 48 7.52 13.78 -20.58
C PRO A 48 6.69 12.87 -19.64
N ARG A 49 6.26 11.69 -20.09
CA ARG A 49 5.35 10.80 -19.34
C ARG A 49 6.10 9.65 -18.66
N PRO A 50 5.51 9.02 -17.62
CA PRO A 50 6.06 7.80 -17.03
C PRO A 50 6.10 6.64 -18.04
N ARG A 51 7.03 5.71 -17.87
CA ARG A 51 7.03 4.45 -18.63
C ARG A 51 5.87 3.54 -18.21
N THR A 52 5.40 2.72 -19.14
CA THR A 52 4.23 1.84 -18.95
C THR A 52 4.36 0.94 -17.73
N GLN A 53 5.48 0.26 -17.54
CA GLN A 53 5.69 -0.63 -16.38
C GLN A 53 5.65 0.13 -15.04
N ALA A 54 6.21 1.36 -15.00
CA ALA A 54 6.16 2.19 -13.80
C ALA A 54 4.72 2.62 -13.47
N LEU A 55 3.93 2.97 -14.49
CA LEU A 55 2.51 3.30 -14.33
C LEU A 55 1.67 2.09 -13.91
N LEU A 56 1.87 0.93 -14.54
CA LEU A 56 1.16 -0.30 -14.20
C LEU A 56 1.44 -0.72 -12.76
N ARG A 57 2.71 -0.69 -12.34
CA ARG A 57 3.07 -0.97 -10.95
C ARG A 57 2.47 0.05 -9.97
N PHE A 58 2.43 1.33 -10.35
CA PHE A 58 1.77 2.34 -9.53
C PHE A 58 0.28 2.03 -9.33
N LEU A 59 -0.43 1.61 -10.39
CA LEU A 59 -1.84 1.23 -10.31
C LEU A 59 -2.05 -0.04 -9.48
N ALA A 60 -1.17 -1.04 -9.62
CA ALA A 60 -1.22 -2.27 -8.82
C ALA A 60 -0.98 -2.00 -7.32
N ASP A 61 -0.01 -1.13 -6.99
CA ASP A 61 0.22 -0.73 -5.60
C ASP A 61 -0.96 0.10 -5.07
N HIS A 62 -1.59 0.92 -5.92
CA HIS A 62 -2.74 1.74 -5.54
C HIS A 62 -3.99 0.91 -5.25
N SER A 63 -4.30 -0.11 -6.06
CA SER A 63 -5.45 -0.98 -5.81
C SER A 63 -5.30 -1.69 -4.46
N ARG A 64 -4.13 -2.27 -4.19
CA ARG A 64 -3.83 -2.91 -2.90
C ARG A 64 -3.90 -1.92 -1.74
N SER A 65 -3.45 -0.68 -1.94
CA SER A 65 -3.53 0.37 -0.92
C SER A 65 -4.97 0.73 -0.57
N LYS A 66 -5.91 0.74 -1.52
CA LYS A 66 -7.32 1.03 -1.22
C LYS A 66 -7.94 -0.03 -0.34
N ASP A 67 -7.66 -1.30 -0.61
CA ASP A 67 -8.21 -2.42 0.18
C ASP A 67 -7.78 -2.34 1.65
N THR A 68 -6.54 -1.90 1.92
CA THR A 68 -6.04 -1.77 3.29
C THR A 68 -6.76 -0.72 4.13
N VAL A 69 -7.41 0.28 3.53
CA VAL A 69 -8.13 1.33 4.27
C VAL A 69 -9.37 0.77 4.96
N LEU A 70 -10.05 -0.19 4.32
CA LEU A 70 -11.30 -0.75 4.80
C LEU A 70 -11.11 -2.02 5.64
N LYS A 71 -9.92 -2.65 5.58
CA LYS A 71 -9.64 -3.86 6.36
C LYS A 71 -9.64 -3.55 7.86
N GLU A 72 -10.28 -4.42 8.63
CA GLU A 72 -10.37 -4.35 10.09
C GLU A 72 -9.59 -5.49 10.76
N VAL A 73 -9.25 -5.30 12.04
CA VAL A 73 -8.63 -6.34 12.86
C VAL A 73 -9.74 -7.24 13.40
N PRO A 74 -9.64 -8.56 13.28
CA PRO A 74 -10.65 -9.46 13.84
C PRO A 74 -10.69 -9.41 15.37
N GLU A 75 -11.90 -9.42 15.96
CA GLU A 75 -12.08 -9.35 17.42
C GLU A 75 -11.40 -10.52 18.14
N GLU A 76 -11.41 -11.72 17.54
CA GLU A 76 -10.76 -12.90 18.10
C GLU A 76 -9.25 -12.73 18.26
N TRP A 77 -8.61 -11.96 17.36
CA TRP A 77 -7.19 -11.67 17.47
C TRP A 77 -6.91 -10.77 18.68
N VAL A 78 -7.74 -9.74 18.89
CA VAL A 78 -7.62 -8.82 20.04
C VAL A 78 -7.82 -9.57 21.36
N LYS A 79 -8.84 -10.44 21.43
CA LYS A 79 -9.11 -11.29 22.61
C LYS A 79 -7.95 -12.26 22.88
N ALA A 80 -7.36 -12.85 21.85
CA ALA A 80 -6.20 -13.73 21.99
C ALA A 80 -4.96 -13.01 22.53
N GLN A 81 -4.84 -11.69 22.33
CA GLN A 81 -3.77 -10.88 22.93
C GLN A 81 -4.06 -10.50 24.40
N GLY A 82 -5.21 -10.88 24.96
CA GLY A 82 -5.61 -10.52 26.33
C GLY A 82 -5.94 -9.03 26.50
N LEU A 83 -6.24 -8.33 25.41
CA LEU A 83 -6.57 -6.91 25.43
C LEU A 83 -8.07 -6.68 25.63
N LEU A 84 -8.41 -5.64 26.39
CA LEU A 84 -9.79 -5.16 26.51
C LEU A 84 -10.15 -4.36 25.25
N GLU A 85 -11.16 -4.83 24.52
CA GLU A 85 -11.69 -4.13 23.37
C GLU A 85 -12.69 -3.05 23.79
N VAL A 86 -12.44 -1.81 23.37
CA VAL A 86 -13.30 -0.65 23.62
C VAL A 86 -13.58 0.05 22.30
N ARG A 87 -14.78 0.62 22.14
CA ARG A 87 -15.26 1.19 20.89
C ARG A 87 -15.65 2.67 21.04
N SER A 88 -15.34 3.46 20.02
CA SER A 88 -15.86 4.83 19.86
C SER A 88 -17.35 4.82 19.50
N GLU A 89 -17.97 5.98 19.37
CA GLU A 89 -19.39 6.11 18.99
C GLU A 89 -19.70 5.63 17.56
N ILE A 90 -18.70 5.16 16.81
CA ILE A 90 -18.83 4.75 15.42
C ILE A 90 -19.25 3.27 15.27
N SER A 91 -20.25 3.02 14.42
CA SER A 91 -20.83 1.71 14.10
C SER A 91 -20.14 0.92 12.99
N ASP A 92 -19.41 1.56 12.09
CA ASP A 92 -18.82 0.91 10.91
C ASP A 92 -17.70 1.76 10.29
N LYS A 93 -16.91 1.13 9.42
CA LYS A 93 -15.76 1.77 8.78
C LYS A 93 -16.12 2.96 7.87
N ASN A 94 -17.28 2.93 7.21
CA ASN A 94 -17.67 4.02 6.32
C ASN A 94 -18.00 5.28 7.12
N LEU A 95 -18.71 5.11 8.24
CA LEU A 95 -18.96 6.19 9.18
C LEU A 95 -17.64 6.69 9.81
N TYR A 96 -16.71 5.77 10.11
CA TYR A 96 -15.39 6.14 10.64
C TYR A 96 -14.61 7.09 9.72
N LEU A 97 -14.65 6.85 8.41
CA LEU A 97 -13.93 7.68 7.44
C LEU A 97 -14.59 9.05 7.21
N THR A 98 -15.87 9.21 7.54
CA THR A 98 -16.66 10.42 7.23
C THR A 98 -16.97 11.28 8.45
N ARG A 99 -16.93 10.72 9.68
CA ARG A 99 -17.31 11.39 10.93
C ARG A 99 -16.19 11.38 11.98
N PRO A 100 -15.19 12.27 11.83
CA PRO A 100 -14.06 12.36 12.77
C PRO A 100 -14.47 12.86 14.16
N ASP A 101 -15.62 13.53 14.27
CA ASP A 101 -16.20 13.96 15.54
C ASP A 101 -16.59 12.77 16.42
N MET A 102 -17.34 11.80 15.88
CA MET A 102 -17.76 10.60 16.60
C MET A 102 -16.58 9.66 16.91
N GLY A 103 -15.54 9.66 16.08
CA GLY A 103 -14.36 8.81 16.29
C GLY A 103 -13.47 9.23 17.45
N ARG A 104 -13.59 10.47 17.91
CA ARG A 104 -12.89 10.98 19.10
C ARG A 104 -13.69 10.78 20.40
N ALA A 105 -14.97 10.46 20.30
CA ALA A 105 -15.85 10.22 21.45
C ALA A 105 -15.95 8.72 21.78
N CYS A 106 -15.84 8.39 23.07
CA CYS A 106 -16.00 7.02 23.55
C CYS A 106 -17.46 6.75 23.91
N VAL A 107 -17.96 5.55 23.60
CA VAL A 107 -19.30 5.14 24.01
C VAL A 107 -19.38 5.10 25.54
N GLN A 108 -20.24 5.95 26.09
CA GLN A 108 -20.43 6.15 27.54
C GLN A 108 -20.73 4.85 28.32
N LYS A 109 -21.31 3.84 27.65
CA LYS A 109 -21.64 2.54 28.27
C LYS A 109 -20.41 1.71 28.63
N LEU A 110 -19.29 1.89 27.92
CA LEU A 110 -18.04 1.15 28.17
C LEU A 110 -17.16 1.81 29.24
N LEU A 111 -17.33 3.11 29.49
CA LEU A 111 -16.55 3.87 30.47
C LEU A 111 -17.00 3.65 31.93
N LYS A 112 -18.16 3.02 32.14
CA LYS A 112 -18.81 2.86 33.45
C LYS A 112 -18.63 1.46 34.07
N ARG A 113 -17.55 0.76 33.73
CA ARG A 113 -17.12 -0.50 34.35
C ARG A 113 -15.89 -0.25 35.21
#